data_AF-A0A519CRP6-F1
#
_entry.id   AF-A0A519CRP6-F1
#
_cell.length_a   1.000
_cell.length_b   1.000
_cell.length_c   1.000
_cell.angle_alpha   90.00
_cell.angle_beta   90.00
_cell.angle_gamma   90.00
#
_symmetry.space_group_name_H-M   'P 1'
#
loop_
_entity.id
_entity.type
_entity.pdbx_description
1 polymer ?
#
loop_
_entity_poly.entity_id
_entity_poly.type
_entity_poly.pdbx_seq_one_letter_code
_entity_poly.pdbx_strand_id
1 'polypeptide(L)'
;MHKEQLVAAQDAAEEARMAFEELELKGEEFGSADPEKDRVKLAKELHASQNAESRLTEESQLVENRLRETERKLISARNEMETRIGAKGLAGGSAAIIAARDRGELRGIIGTIAELCAPKDSSHDDALAAAIGGGMTSVVVENDEVAANAIKWLSEKRAGRATFLPLNRLANTRAAGKAVMVARKPGVIGFAYELLDYDPRIDIAVRFALRNTLIVDSMSTARANMGGVRLVTLRGDVTETGGAMIGGSKRKMSVSFGGRVQGANEVESLTAEVERLRLMSDTVNGALADARKVQLQVRAKINDLSDGEHATKQQEWRAELKQARTTHNKSLGTVADIERKLSTLESQASQTLTALDNGQKNFEQSELDRATAQTALEDASPAHLKER
;
A
#
# COMPACT_ATOMS: atom_id res chain seq x y z
N MET A 1 34.64 -6.97 -78.04
CA MET A 1 35.25 -6.30 -76.87
C MET A 1 34.30 -5.37 -76.12
N HIS A 2 33.95 -4.16 -76.60
CA HIS A 2 33.10 -3.25 -75.79
C HIS A 2 31.63 -3.69 -75.63
N LYS A 3 31.06 -4.38 -76.62
CA LYS A 3 29.72 -5.00 -76.48
C LYS A 3 29.72 -6.16 -75.48
N GLU A 4 30.79 -6.97 -75.44
CA GLU A 4 30.94 -8.03 -74.43
C GLU A 4 31.15 -7.46 -73.03
N GLN A 5 31.89 -6.35 -72.90
CA GLN A 5 32.02 -5.63 -71.64
C GLN A 5 30.70 -5.03 -71.14
N LEU A 6 29.82 -4.59 -72.05
CA LEU A 6 28.49 -4.12 -71.69
C LEU A 6 27.61 -5.26 -71.16
N VAL A 7 27.60 -6.41 -71.85
CA VAL A 7 26.86 -7.60 -71.39
C VAL A 7 27.34 -8.03 -70.00
N ALA A 8 28.65 -8.13 -69.80
CA ALA A 8 29.20 -8.51 -68.49
C ALA A 8 28.86 -7.49 -67.38
N ALA A 9 28.79 -6.19 -67.70
CA ALA A 9 28.39 -5.16 -66.74
C ALA A 9 26.88 -5.18 -66.44
N GLN A 10 26.05 -5.51 -67.43
CA GLN A 10 24.61 -5.67 -67.27
C GLN A 10 24.28 -6.91 -66.43
N ASP A 11 24.97 -8.03 -66.68
CA ASP A 11 24.84 -9.25 -65.87
C ASP A 11 25.22 -8.99 -64.41
N ALA A 12 26.32 -8.27 -64.16
CA ALA A 12 26.74 -7.89 -62.81
C ALA A 12 25.78 -6.88 -62.13
N ALA A 13 25.07 -6.05 -62.90
CA ALA A 13 24.07 -5.14 -62.38
C ALA A 13 22.76 -5.86 -62.00
N GLU A 14 22.33 -6.84 -62.80
CA GLU A 14 21.20 -7.71 -62.48
C GLU A 14 21.49 -8.63 -61.30
N GLU A 15 22.71 -9.19 -61.18
CA GLU A 15 23.10 -9.98 -60.01
C GLU A 15 23.06 -9.12 -58.72
N ALA A 16 23.59 -7.90 -58.78
CA ALA A 16 23.51 -6.96 -57.66
C ALA A 16 22.07 -6.49 -57.36
N ARG A 17 21.19 -6.44 -58.37
CA ARG A 17 19.77 -6.11 -58.21
C ARG A 17 19.03 -7.24 -57.50
N MET A 18 19.19 -8.47 -57.96
CA MET A 18 18.57 -9.65 -57.35
C MET A 18 19.00 -9.81 -55.89
N ALA A 19 20.29 -9.60 -55.59
CA ALA A 19 20.78 -9.64 -54.21
C ALA A 19 20.18 -8.54 -53.32
N PHE A 20 19.94 -7.34 -53.87
CA PHE A 20 19.27 -6.25 -53.16
C PHE A 20 17.78 -6.57 -52.92
N GLU A 21 17.06 -7.03 -53.95
CA GLU A 21 15.64 -7.39 -53.86
C GLU A 21 15.41 -8.56 -52.89
N GLU A 22 16.29 -9.56 -52.87
CA GLU A 22 16.22 -10.68 -51.91
C GLU A 22 16.36 -10.19 -50.45
N LEU A 23 17.27 -9.26 -50.20
CA LEU A 23 17.44 -8.66 -48.88
C LEU A 23 16.26 -7.75 -48.51
N GLU A 24 15.64 -7.07 -49.47
CA GLU A 24 14.45 -6.24 -49.24
C GLU A 24 13.26 -7.12 -48.81
N LEU A 25 13.06 -8.25 -49.48
CA LEU A 25 12.02 -9.23 -49.17
C LEU A 25 12.21 -9.88 -47.78
N LYS A 26 13.46 -10.23 -47.41
CA LYS A 26 13.79 -10.68 -46.04
C LYS A 26 13.44 -9.59 -45.00
N GLY A 27 13.53 -8.32 -45.37
CA GLY A 27 13.14 -7.19 -44.54
C GLY A 27 11.66 -7.10 -44.23
N GLU A 28 10.81 -7.44 -45.20
CA GLU A 28 9.35 -7.47 -45.02
C GLU A 28 8.93 -8.54 -44.01
N GLU A 29 9.64 -9.68 -43.96
CA GLU A 29 9.44 -10.72 -42.95
C GLU A 29 9.78 -10.23 -41.53
N PHE A 30 10.88 -9.46 -41.38
CA PHE A 30 11.24 -8.84 -40.09
C PHE A 30 10.29 -7.72 -39.64
N GLY A 31 9.61 -7.04 -40.58
CA GLY A 31 8.71 -5.91 -40.29
C GLY A 31 7.39 -6.30 -39.60
N SER A 32 7.03 -7.58 -39.60
CA SER A 32 5.80 -8.08 -38.97
C SER A 32 5.84 -8.12 -37.42
N ALA A 33 7.03 -8.06 -36.83
CA ALA A 33 7.25 -8.05 -35.38
C ALA A 33 8.12 -6.85 -35.00
N ASP A 34 7.52 -5.66 -34.87
CA ASP A 34 8.21 -4.38 -34.57
C ASP A 34 8.63 -4.31 -33.08
N PRO A 35 9.89 -4.63 -32.73
CA PRO A 35 10.33 -4.74 -31.34
C PRO A 35 10.49 -3.36 -30.69
N GLU A 36 10.60 -2.30 -31.51
CA GLU A 36 10.70 -0.92 -31.04
C GLU A 36 9.39 -0.45 -30.40
N LYS A 37 8.25 -0.78 -31.01
CA LYS A 37 6.93 -0.47 -30.43
C LYS A 37 6.71 -1.18 -29.10
N ASP A 38 7.16 -2.43 -28.96
CA ASP A 38 6.99 -3.19 -27.72
C ASP A 38 7.98 -2.75 -26.62
N ARG A 39 9.19 -2.30 -26.99
CA ARG A 39 10.11 -1.64 -26.06
C ARG A 39 9.56 -0.34 -25.48
N VAL A 40 8.96 0.51 -26.31
CA VAL A 40 8.37 1.78 -25.83
C VAL A 40 7.18 1.51 -24.89
N LYS A 41 6.37 0.48 -25.16
CA LYS A 41 5.29 0.05 -24.25
C LYS A 41 5.85 -0.48 -22.93
N LEU A 42 6.82 -1.38 -22.96
CA LEU A 42 7.44 -1.95 -21.76
C LEU A 42 8.17 -0.89 -20.92
N ALA A 43 8.80 0.10 -21.55
CA ALA A 43 9.41 1.23 -20.85
C ALA A 43 8.35 2.07 -20.10
N LYS A 44 7.18 2.32 -20.73
CA LYS A 44 6.06 3.01 -20.06
C LYS A 44 5.49 2.18 -18.90
N GLU A 45 5.33 0.88 -19.07
CA GLU A 45 4.90 -0.04 -18.00
C GLU A 45 5.89 -0.06 -16.84
N LEU A 46 7.20 -0.08 -17.13
CA LEU A 46 8.25 -0.05 -16.10
C LEU A 46 8.18 1.25 -15.30
N HIS A 47 8.06 2.40 -15.96
CA HIS A 47 7.91 3.69 -15.29
C HIS A 47 6.64 3.77 -14.45
N ALA A 48 5.51 3.26 -14.96
CA ALA A 48 4.26 3.20 -14.19
C ALA A 48 4.41 2.31 -12.93
N SER A 49 5.05 1.15 -13.07
CA SER A 49 5.32 0.23 -11.95
C SER A 49 6.29 0.83 -10.93
N GLN A 50 7.32 1.58 -11.36
CA GLN A 50 8.24 2.29 -10.47
C GLN A 50 7.53 3.38 -9.66
N ASN A 51 6.65 4.15 -10.31
CA ASN A 51 5.87 5.17 -9.63
C ASN A 51 4.90 4.56 -8.61
N ALA A 52 4.27 3.43 -8.95
CA ALA A 52 3.42 2.70 -8.02
C ALA A 52 4.21 2.15 -6.82
N GLU A 53 5.39 1.58 -7.05
CA GLU A 53 6.28 1.10 -5.98
C GLU A 53 6.71 2.24 -5.04
N SER A 54 7.08 3.39 -5.59
CA SER A 54 7.47 4.56 -4.79
C SER A 54 6.33 5.01 -3.88
N ARG A 55 5.11 5.11 -4.41
CA ARG A 55 3.91 5.49 -3.62
C ARG A 55 3.61 4.47 -2.52
N LEU A 56 3.63 3.18 -2.86
CA LEU A 56 3.39 2.11 -1.87
C LEU A 56 4.47 2.07 -0.80
N THR A 57 5.72 2.43 -1.13
CA THR A 57 6.81 2.53 -0.15
C THR A 57 6.60 3.68 0.82
N GLU A 58 6.17 4.85 0.33
CA GLU A 58 5.82 5.99 1.17
C GLU A 58 4.61 5.68 2.07
N GLU A 59 3.57 5.06 1.52
CA GLU A 59 2.40 4.61 2.28
C GLU A 59 2.78 3.57 3.36
N SER A 60 3.59 2.57 3.01
CA SER A 60 4.09 1.56 3.95
C SER A 60 4.81 2.22 5.13
N GLN A 61 5.71 3.17 4.85
CA GLN A 61 6.44 3.89 5.91
C GLN A 61 5.51 4.72 6.80
N LEU A 62 4.49 5.37 6.23
CA LEU A 62 3.52 6.17 6.98
C LEU A 62 2.67 5.29 7.90
N VAL A 63 2.17 4.15 7.39
CA VAL A 63 1.39 3.19 8.17
C VAL A 63 2.23 2.59 9.29
N GLU A 64 3.46 2.19 9.00
CA GLU A 64 4.40 1.62 9.97
C GLU A 64 4.74 2.62 11.09
N ASN A 65 4.99 3.89 10.75
CA ASN A 65 5.22 4.95 11.74
C ASN A 65 3.99 5.14 12.64
N ARG A 66 2.79 5.22 12.05
CA ARG A 66 1.54 5.40 12.79
C ARG A 66 1.22 4.20 13.67
N LEU A 67 1.51 2.98 13.20
CA LEU A 67 1.39 1.75 13.98
C LEU A 67 2.28 1.82 15.21
N ARG A 68 3.58 2.12 15.04
CA ARG A 68 4.53 2.24 16.16
C ARG A 68 4.12 3.31 17.18
N GLU A 69 3.65 4.46 16.72
CA GLU A 69 3.15 5.51 17.62
C GLU A 69 1.92 5.06 18.40
N THR A 70 0.99 4.37 17.74
CA THR A 70 -0.25 3.89 18.37
C THR A 70 0.04 2.75 19.35
N GLU A 71 0.97 1.85 19.02
CA GLU A 71 1.45 0.81 19.94
C GLU A 71 2.12 1.41 21.18
N ARG A 72 2.94 2.46 21.03
CA ARG A 72 3.50 3.18 22.19
C ARG A 72 2.41 3.81 23.07
N LYS A 73 1.40 4.44 22.46
CA LYS A 73 0.24 4.99 23.19
C LYS A 73 -0.52 3.89 23.93
N LEU A 74 -0.75 2.75 23.28
CA LEU A 74 -1.41 1.59 23.88
C LEU A 74 -0.63 1.05 25.08
N ILE A 75 0.69 0.90 24.98
CA ILE A 75 1.55 0.48 26.09
C ILE A 75 1.46 1.49 27.23
N SER A 76 1.54 2.79 26.94
CA SER A 76 1.42 3.85 27.95
C SER A 76 0.05 3.82 28.64
N ALA A 77 -1.04 3.71 27.88
CA ALA A 77 -2.40 3.65 28.40
C ALA A 77 -2.62 2.40 29.27
N ARG A 78 -2.07 1.24 28.86
CA ARG A 78 -2.08 0.01 29.65
C ARG A 78 -1.31 0.17 30.95
N ASN A 79 -0.10 0.72 30.91
CA ASN A 79 0.72 0.95 32.10
C ASN A 79 0.05 1.93 33.06
N GLU A 80 -0.57 2.99 32.54
CA GLU A 80 -1.29 3.97 33.36
C GLU A 80 -2.54 3.35 33.99
N MET A 81 -3.30 2.58 33.20
CA MET A 81 -4.44 1.81 33.69
C MET A 81 -4.01 0.84 34.79
N GLU A 82 -2.92 0.08 34.59
CA GLU A 82 -2.37 -0.85 35.58
C GLU A 82 -1.87 -0.13 36.84
N THR A 83 -1.24 1.04 36.70
CA THR A 83 -0.80 1.88 37.81
C THR A 83 -2.00 2.44 38.59
N ARG A 84 -3.06 2.87 37.91
CA ARG A 84 -4.31 3.37 38.53
C ARG A 84 -5.12 2.27 39.21
N ILE A 85 -5.19 1.08 38.60
CA ILE A 85 -5.77 -0.13 39.21
C ILE A 85 -4.95 -0.55 40.43
N GLY A 86 -3.65 -0.22 40.42
CA GLY A 86 -2.69 -0.71 41.39
C GLY A 86 -2.54 -2.20 41.21
N ALA A 87 -1.51 -2.63 40.48
CA ALA A 87 -1.13 -4.04 40.32
C ALA A 87 -0.94 -4.81 41.65
N LYS A 88 -1.03 -4.15 42.82
CA LYS A 88 -1.03 -4.75 44.17
C LYS A 88 -2.16 -4.27 45.10
N GLY A 89 -3.11 -3.49 44.60
CA GLY A 89 -4.26 -2.97 45.35
C GLY A 89 -5.49 -3.90 45.29
N LEU A 90 -6.53 -3.58 46.07
CA LEU A 90 -7.77 -4.36 46.11
C LEU A 90 -8.48 -4.45 44.74
N ALA A 91 -8.35 -3.40 43.90
CA ALA A 91 -8.95 -3.37 42.57
C ALA A 91 -8.29 -4.38 41.61
N GLY A 92 -6.96 -4.49 41.61
CA GLY A 92 -6.23 -5.45 40.76
C GLY A 92 -6.57 -6.91 41.08
N GLY A 93 -6.65 -7.26 42.37
CA GLY A 93 -7.03 -8.62 42.76
C GLY A 93 -8.49 -8.93 42.44
N SER A 94 -9.41 -7.97 42.61
CA SER A 94 -10.81 -8.16 42.21
C SER A 94 -10.96 -8.37 40.70
N ALA A 95 -10.23 -7.61 39.87
CA ALA A 95 -10.24 -7.76 38.42
C ALA A 95 -9.68 -9.12 37.98
N ALA A 96 -8.62 -9.61 38.64
CA ALA A 96 -8.06 -10.94 38.36
C ALA A 96 -9.05 -12.06 38.66
N ILE A 97 -9.82 -11.95 39.75
CA ILE A 97 -10.89 -12.91 40.09
C ILE A 97 -12.01 -12.88 39.06
N ILE A 98 -12.47 -11.70 38.64
CA ILE A 98 -13.52 -11.58 37.61
C ILE A 98 -13.03 -12.18 36.29
N ALA A 99 -11.80 -11.89 35.87
CA ALA A 99 -11.23 -12.49 34.67
C ALA A 99 -11.10 -14.03 34.78
N ALA A 100 -10.75 -14.55 35.96
CA ALA A 100 -10.69 -15.99 36.20
C ALA A 100 -12.09 -16.66 36.21
N ARG A 101 -13.12 -15.97 36.71
CA ARG A 101 -14.53 -16.37 36.58
C ARG A 101 -14.92 -16.45 35.11
N ASP A 102 -14.64 -15.41 34.33
CA ASP A 102 -15.05 -15.32 32.93
C ASP A 102 -14.33 -16.35 32.04
N ARG A 103 -13.11 -16.75 32.41
CA ARG A 103 -12.39 -17.89 31.79
C ARG A 103 -12.84 -19.26 32.28
N GLY A 104 -13.72 -19.33 33.29
CA GLY A 104 -14.22 -20.57 33.87
C GLY A 104 -13.25 -21.31 34.82
N GLU A 105 -12.15 -20.66 35.23
CA GLU A 105 -11.17 -21.21 36.18
C GLU A 105 -11.72 -21.25 37.62
N LEU A 106 -12.56 -20.27 37.96
CA LEU A 106 -13.23 -20.17 39.26
C LEU A 106 -14.74 -20.20 39.08
N ARG A 107 -15.43 -20.97 39.95
CA ARG A 107 -16.89 -21.10 39.97
C ARG A 107 -17.45 -20.54 41.28
N GLY A 108 -18.72 -20.13 41.26
CA GLY A 108 -19.42 -19.55 42.42
C GLY A 108 -19.07 -18.07 42.71
N ILE A 109 -18.30 -17.43 41.83
CA ILE A 109 -18.06 -15.98 41.83
C ILE A 109 -19.26 -15.31 41.16
N ILE A 110 -19.96 -14.43 41.87
CA ILE A 110 -21.14 -13.75 41.32
C ILE A 110 -20.70 -12.49 40.56
N GLY A 111 -19.90 -11.62 41.18
CA GLY A 111 -19.41 -10.39 40.55
C GLY A 111 -18.95 -9.36 41.58
N THR A 112 -18.46 -8.21 41.12
CA THR A 112 -18.14 -7.09 42.04
C THR A 112 -19.37 -6.25 42.37
N ILE A 113 -19.38 -5.54 43.51
CA ILE A 113 -20.46 -4.58 43.81
C ILE A 113 -20.63 -3.54 42.68
N ALA A 114 -19.53 -3.10 42.06
CA ALA A 114 -19.57 -2.17 40.93
C ALA A 114 -20.23 -2.77 39.66
N GLU A 115 -20.11 -4.07 39.43
CA GLU A 115 -20.71 -4.78 38.30
C GLU A 115 -22.19 -5.11 38.56
N LEU A 116 -22.53 -5.43 39.82
CA LEU A 116 -23.83 -5.95 40.21
C LEU A 116 -24.86 -4.89 40.62
N CYS A 117 -24.45 -3.64 40.77
CA CYS A 117 -25.31 -2.53 41.18
C CYS A 117 -25.27 -1.39 40.17
N ALA A 118 -26.38 -0.67 40.04
CA ALA A 118 -26.46 0.57 39.27
C ALA A 118 -27.29 1.62 40.02
N PRO A 119 -26.99 2.92 39.92
CA PRO A 119 -27.87 3.98 40.42
C PRO A 119 -29.23 3.95 39.69
N LYS A 120 -30.33 4.09 40.45
CA LYS A 120 -31.67 4.30 39.86
C LYS A 120 -31.80 5.66 39.16
N ASP A 121 -31.07 6.66 39.66
CA ASP A 121 -30.93 7.98 39.06
C ASP A 121 -29.44 8.28 38.88
N SER A 122 -29.07 8.62 37.64
CA SER A 122 -27.71 9.03 37.28
C SER A 122 -27.19 10.26 38.04
N SER A 123 -28.09 11.13 38.54
CA SER A 123 -27.69 12.30 39.35
C SER A 123 -27.05 11.90 40.69
N HIS A 124 -27.32 10.67 41.16
CA HIS A 124 -26.80 10.12 42.41
C HIS A 124 -25.51 9.31 42.26
N ASP A 125 -24.96 9.18 41.04
CA ASP A 125 -23.80 8.31 40.75
C ASP A 125 -22.60 8.61 41.67
N ASP A 126 -22.18 9.88 41.72
CA ASP A 126 -21.06 10.33 42.56
C ASP A 126 -21.30 10.03 44.05
N ALA A 127 -22.51 10.28 44.54
CA ALA A 127 -22.88 10.09 45.95
C ALA A 127 -22.91 8.61 46.34
N LEU A 128 -23.45 7.76 45.47
CA LEU A 128 -23.54 6.32 45.69
C LEU A 128 -22.16 5.67 45.54
N ALA A 129 -21.35 6.10 44.58
CA ALA A 129 -19.97 5.66 44.45
C ALA A 129 -19.14 6.04 45.70
N ALA A 130 -19.31 7.25 46.25
CA ALA A 130 -18.67 7.66 47.49
C ALA A 130 -19.21 6.91 48.73
N ALA A 131 -20.51 6.59 48.74
CA ALA A 131 -21.13 5.80 49.79
C ALA A 131 -20.57 4.37 49.84
N ILE A 132 -20.36 3.72 48.69
CA ILE A 132 -19.74 2.40 48.64
C ILE A 132 -18.22 2.49 48.86
N GLY A 133 -17.57 3.48 48.26
CA GLY A 133 -16.14 3.72 48.34
C GLY A 133 -15.30 2.54 47.84
N GLY A 134 -14.28 2.14 48.61
CA GLY A 134 -13.47 0.95 48.29
C GLY A 134 -14.25 -0.37 48.27
N GLY A 135 -15.50 -0.37 48.76
CA GLY A 135 -16.40 -1.51 48.65
C GLY A 135 -16.77 -1.87 47.20
N MET A 136 -16.59 -0.95 46.24
CA MET A 136 -16.98 -1.15 44.84
C MET A 136 -16.26 -2.34 44.20
N THR A 137 -15.02 -2.61 44.60
CA THR A 137 -14.20 -3.74 44.14
C THR A 137 -14.42 -5.02 44.94
N SER A 138 -15.32 -5.02 45.93
CA SER A 138 -15.58 -6.22 46.73
C SER A 138 -16.34 -7.24 45.90
N VAL A 139 -15.87 -8.50 45.93
CA VAL A 139 -16.39 -9.60 45.12
C VAL A 139 -17.43 -10.37 45.91
N VAL A 140 -18.66 -10.41 45.42
CA VAL A 140 -19.76 -11.20 45.97
C VAL A 140 -19.60 -12.65 45.50
N VAL A 141 -19.70 -13.59 46.43
CA VAL A 141 -19.55 -15.03 46.17
C VAL A 141 -20.65 -15.82 46.86
N GLU A 142 -20.99 -17.00 46.32
CA GLU A 142 -22.07 -17.84 46.84
C GLU A 142 -21.87 -18.23 48.31
N ASN A 143 -20.65 -18.61 48.70
CA ASN A 143 -20.33 -19.04 50.06
C ASN A 143 -18.84 -18.80 50.44
N ASP A 144 -18.50 -19.05 51.70
CA ASP A 144 -17.15 -18.90 52.25
C ASP A 144 -16.12 -19.89 51.67
N GLU A 145 -16.54 -21.08 51.25
CA GLU A 145 -15.64 -22.05 50.59
C GLU A 145 -15.16 -21.50 49.24
N VAL A 146 -16.05 -20.90 48.45
CA VAL A 146 -15.70 -20.23 47.20
C VAL A 146 -14.73 -19.06 47.47
N ALA A 147 -14.97 -18.27 48.51
CA ALA A 147 -14.05 -17.20 48.92
C ALA A 147 -12.65 -17.75 49.24
N ALA A 148 -12.56 -18.83 50.02
CA ALA A 148 -11.29 -19.45 50.39
C ALA A 148 -10.52 -19.99 49.17
N ASN A 149 -11.23 -20.63 48.23
CA ASN A 149 -10.66 -21.12 46.97
C ASN A 149 -10.12 -19.96 46.11
N ALA A 150 -10.88 -18.88 46.00
CA ALA A 150 -10.47 -17.68 45.26
C ALA A 150 -9.25 -16.99 45.90
N ILE A 151 -9.18 -16.92 47.23
CA ILE A 151 -8.02 -16.40 47.96
C ILE A 151 -6.78 -17.25 47.70
N LYS A 152 -6.92 -18.58 47.75
CA LYS A 152 -5.83 -19.51 47.44
C LYS A 152 -5.34 -19.31 46.01
N TRP A 153 -6.25 -19.20 45.05
CA TRP A 153 -5.92 -18.91 43.64
C TRP A 153 -5.15 -17.60 43.48
N LEU A 154 -5.58 -16.51 44.13
CA LEU A 154 -4.86 -15.23 44.11
C LEU A 154 -3.43 -15.35 44.66
N SER A 155 -3.27 -16.11 45.75
CA SER A 155 -1.96 -16.34 46.38
C SER A 155 -1.02 -17.14 45.47
N GLU A 156 -1.52 -18.23 44.87
CA GLU A 156 -0.74 -19.10 43.98
C GLU A 156 -0.30 -18.36 42.70
N LYS A 157 -1.19 -17.53 42.14
CA LYS A 157 -0.91 -16.74 40.94
C LYS A 157 -0.23 -15.40 41.24
N ARG A 158 -0.02 -15.06 42.52
CA ARG A 158 0.46 -13.74 42.98
C ARG A 158 -0.33 -12.57 42.36
N ALA A 159 -1.63 -12.77 42.17
CA ALA A 159 -2.51 -11.89 41.39
C ALA A 159 -3.14 -10.76 42.23
N GLY A 160 -2.55 -10.42 43.38
CA GLY A 160 -2.99 -9.31 44.23
C GLY A 160 -3.90 -9.73 45.39
N ARG A 161 -4.69 -8.79 45.89
CA ARG A 161 -5.62 -8.98 47.03
C ARG A 161 -7.02 -8.54 46.62
N ALA A 162 -8.05 -9.20 47.15
CA ALA A 162 -9.43 -8.81 46.97
C ALA A 162 -10.20 -8.97 48.29
N THR A 163 -11.30 -8.22 48.43
CA THR A 163 -12.26 -8.41 49.52
C THR A 163 -13.40 -9.27 49.00
N PHE A 164 -13.72 -10.35 49.72
CA PHE A 164 -14.80 -11.26 49.36
C PHE A 164 -15.99 -11.09 50.30
N LEU A 165 -17.20 -11.16 49.74
CA LEU A 165 -18.48 -11.00 50.40
C LEU A 165 -19.29 -12.31 50.25
N PRO A 166 -19.02 -13.32 51.10
CA PRO A 166 -19.73 -14.60 51.06
C PRO A 166 -21.16 -14.48 51.58
N LEU A 167 -22.15 -14.74 50.71
CA LEU A 167 -23.57 -14.53 51.04
C LEU A 167 -24.06 -15.34 52.25
N ASN A 168 -23.48 -16.53 52.49
CA ASN A 168 -23.85 -17.40 53.61
C ASN A 168 -23.27 -16.98 54.97
N ARG A 169 -22.24 -16.12 55.01
CA ARG A 169 -21.60 -15.68 56.26
C ARG A 169 -21.84 -14.22 56.60
N LEU A 170 -22.24 -13.40 55.63
CA LEU A 170 -22.54 -12.00 55.90
C LEU A 170 -23.66 -11.89 56.93
N ALA A 171 -23.48 -10.98 57.89
CA ALA A 171 -24.49 -10.65 58.86
C ALA A 171 -25.29 -9.43 58.37
N ASN A 172 -26.60 -9.50 58.50
CA ASN A 172 -27.46 -8.36 58.19
C ASN A 172 -27.33 -7.32 59.31
N THR A 173 -26.58 -6.25 59.05
CA THR A 173 -26.51 -5.11 59.97
C THR A 173 -27.79 -4.29 59.82
N ARG A 174 -28.73 -4.42 60.76
CA ARG A 174 -29.91 -3.55 60.79
C ARG A 174 -29.48 -2.10 60.98
N ALA A 175 -30.16 -1.19 60.29
CA ALA A 175 -29.94 0.25 60.49
C ALA A 175 -30.21 0.60 61.97
N ALA A 176 -29.30 1.36 62.58
CA ALA A 176 -29.47 1.82 63.94
C ALA A 176 -30.75 2.69 64.05
N GLY A 177 -31.42 2.67 65.21
CA GLY A 177 -32.65 3.46 65.42
C GLY A 177 -32.46 4.95 65.08
N LYS A 178 -31.27 5.51 65.36
CA LYS A 178 -30.93 6.88 64.96
C LYS A 178 -30.92 7.09 63.45
N ALA A 179 -30.38 6.15 62.67
CA ALA A 179 -30.37 6.25 61.21
C ALA A 179 -31.79 6.26 60.64
N VAL A 180 -32.69 5.42 61.16
CA VAL A 180 -34.10 5.39 60.75
C VAL A 180 -34.82 6.71 61.08
N MET A 181 -34.53 7.31 62.23
CA MET A 181 -35.07 8.62 62.58
C MET A 181 -34.54 9.74 61.67
N VAL A 182 -33.22 9.72 61.38
CA VAL A 182 -32.59 10.71 60.50
C VAL A 182 -33.09 10.59 59.06
N ALA A 183 -33.38 9.37 58.58
CA ALA A 183 -33.91 9.12 57.24
C ALA A 183 -35.20 9.90 56.91
N ARG A 184 -35.96 10.32 57.93
CA ARG A 184 -37.23 11.05 57.78
C ARG A 184 -37.09 12.57 57.91
N LYS A 185 -35.87 13.08 58.13
CA LYS A 185 -35.64 14.51 58.32
C LYS A 185 -35.52 15.27 56.99
N PRO A 186 -35.83 16.58 56.98
CA PRO A 186 -35.61 17.42 55.81
C PRO A 186 -34.15 17.38 55.33
N GLY A 187 -33.96 17.36 54.02
CA GLY A 187 -32.65 17.31 53.36
C GLY A 187 -32.02 15.91 53.26
N VAL A 188 -32.67 14.88 53.82
CA VAL A 188 -32.25 13.48 53.66
C VAL A 188 -33.02 12.85 52.51
N ILE A 189 -32.30 12.28 51.55
CA ILE A 189 -32.86 11.71 50.33
C ILE A 189 -33.33 10.27 50.57
N GLY A 190 -32.56 9.50 51.35
CA GLY A 190 -32.91 8.12 51.70
C GLY A 190 -31.69 7.27 52.02
N PHE A 191 -31.89 5.97 52.22
CA PHE A 191 -30.78 5.04 52.34
C PHE A 191 -30.15 4.78 50.97
N ALA A 192 -28.82 4.70 50.93
CA ALA A 192 -28.09 4.48 49.69
C ALA A 192 -28.49 3.18 48.97
N TYR A 193 -28.87 2.13 49.71
CA TYR A 193 -29.31 0.87 49.10
C TYR A 193 -30.68 0.99 48.43
N GLU A 194 -31.55 1.91 48.87
CA GLU A 194 -32.86 2.14 48.25
C GLU A 194 -32.73 2.86 46.90
N LEU A 195 -31.63 3.57 46.70
CA LEU A 195 -31.31 4.36 45.51
C LEU A 195 -30.53 3.56 44.46
N LEU A 196 -30.15 2.31 44.76
CA LEU A 196 -29.52 1.39 43.81
C LEU A 196 -30.53 0.40 43.25
N ASP A 197 -30.30 -0.02 42.01
CA ASP A 197 -30.90 -1.18 41.36
C ASP A 197 -29.91 -2.35 41.41
N TYR A 198 -30.38 -3.49 41.92
CA TYR A 198 -29.59 -4.72 42.10
C TYR A 198 -30.51 -5.92 42.37
N ASP A 199 -29.98 -7.14 42.20
CA ASP A 199 -30.70 -8.38 42.47
C ASP A 199 -30.96 -8.58 43.98
N PRO A 200 -32.21 -8.80 44.44
CA PRO A 200 -32.52 -9.02 45.86
C PRO A 200 -31.72 -10.15 46.52
N ARG A 201 -31.23 -11.14 45.77
CA ARG A 201 -30.39 -12.24 46.27
C ARG A 201 -29.06 -11.76 46.86
N ILE A 202 -28.56 -10.61 46.43
CA ILE A 202 -27.30 -10.03 46.92
C ILE A 202 -27.52 -8.86 47.91
N ASP A 203 -28.76 -8.62 48.35
CA ASP A 203 -29.13 -7.50 49.22
C ASP A 203 -28.24 -7.39 50.47
N ILE A 204 -27.91 -8.52 51.08
CA ILE A 204 -27.06 -8.56 52.27
C ILE A 204 -25.63 -8.05 51.99
N ALA A 205 -25.08 -8.32 50.79
CA ALA A 205 -23.76 -7.83 50.38
C ALA A 205 -23.80 -6.33 50.08
N VAL A 206 -24.85 -5.86 49.41
CA VAL A 206 -25.03 -4.44 49.09
C VAL A 206 -25.18 -3.61 50.36
N ARG A 207 -26.04 -4.04 51.30
CA ARG A 207 -26.21 -3.38 52.60
C ARG A 207 -24.94 -3.37 53.43
N PHE A 208 -24.18 -4.47 53.40
CA PHE A 208 -22.88 -4.56 54.08
C PHE A 208 -21.88 -3.55 53.50
N ALA A 209 -21.73 -3.51 52.18
CA ALA A 209 -20.83 -2.58 51.50
C ALA A 209 -21.20 -1.11 51.77
N LEU A 210 -22.50 -0.80 51.82
CA LEU A 210 -23.01 0.53 52.09
C LEU A 210 -23.05 0.94 53.56
N ARG A 211 -22.83 0.03 54.51
CA ARG A 211 -22.76 0.32 55.96
C ARG A 211 -23.97 1.14 56.49
N ASN A 212 -25.17 0.90 55.97
CA ASN A 212 -26.41 1.65 56.28
C ASN A 212 -26.28 3.18 56.09
N THR A 213 -25.60 3.60 55.04
CA THR A 213 -25.36 5.02 54.72
C THR A 213 -26.62 5.72 54.23
N LEU A 214 -26.84 6.95 54.70
CA LEU A 214 -27.87 7.85 54.20
C LEU A 214 -27.29 8.86 53.21
N ILE A 215 -28.02 9.12 52.13
CA ILE A 215 -27.70 10.18 51.17
C ILE A 215 -28.43 11.46 51.57
N VAL A 216 -27.74 12.60 51.55
CA VAL A 216 -28.26 13.92 51.91
C VAL A 216 -27.95 14.96 50.84
N ASP A 217 -28.72 16.04 50.82
CA ASP A 217 -28.56 17.11 49.83
C ASP A 217 -27.23 17.89 49.96
N SER A 218 -26.76 18.09 51.18
CA SER A 218 -25.74 19.10 51.50
C SER A 218 -24.93 18.76 52.76
N MET A 219 -23.75 19.38 52.86
CA MET A 219 -22.88 19.21 54.03
C MET A 219 -23.46 19.82 55.31
N SER A 220 -24.29 20.86 55.20
CA SER A 220 -25.06 21.41 56.32
C SER A 220 -25.99 20.36 56.92
N THR A 221 -26.75 19.66 56.08
CA THR A 221 -27.66 18.58 56.51
C THR A 221 -26.89 17.41 57.10
N ALA A 222 -25.76 17.04 56.50
CA ALA A 222 -24.87 16.01 57.04
C ALA A 222 -24.41 16.37 58.46
N ARG A 223 -23.84 17.58 58.65
CA ARG A 223 -23.33 18.07 59.93
C ARG A 223 -24.39 18.11 61.03
N ALA A 224 -25.60 18.57 60.71
CA ALA A 224 -26.71 18.64 61.67
C ALA A 224 -27.15 17.27 62.20
N ASN A 225 -26.82 16.18 61.49
CA ASN A 225 -27.27 14.82 61.81
C ASN A 225 -26.12 13.86 62.13
N MET A 226 -24.90 14.36 62.34
CA MET A 226 -23.72 13.56 62.67
C MET A 226 -23.85 12.79 63.99
N GLY A 227 -22.94 11.81 64.15
CA GLY A 227 -22.79 10.99 65.34
C GLY A 227 -23.71 9.77 65.33
N GLY A 228 -23.18 8.57 65.19
CA GLY A 228 -24.00 7.35 65.18
C GLY A 228 -24.71 7.05 63.86
N VAL A 229 -24.54 7.88 62.82
CA VAL A 229 -25.06 7.65 61.46
C VAL A 229 -24.02 8.08 60.43
N ARG A 230 -23.83 7.26 59.39
CA ARG A 230 -22.98 7.60 58.24
C ARG A 230 -23.82 8.31 57.18
N LEU A 231 -23.38 9.48 56.74
CA LEU A 231 -24.07 10.34 55.78
C LEU A 231 -23.15 10.68 54.62
N VAL A 232 -23.70 10.76 53.41
CA VAL A 232 -22.97 11.16 52.20
C VAL A 232 -23.78 12.20 51.45
N THR A 233 -23.14 13.29 51.06
CA THR A 233 -23.81 14.36 50.29
C THR A 233 -23.94 13.97 48.82
N LEU A 234 -24.83 14.63 48.08
CA LEU A 234 -24.92 14.49 46.61
C LEU A 234 -23.59 14.75 45.88
N ARG A 235 -22.69 15.52 46.47
CA ARG A 235 -21.35 15.81 45.92
C ARG A 235 -20.31 14.74 46.22
N GLY A 236 -20.62 13.77 47.07
CA GLY A 236 -19.71 12.70 47.49
C GLY A 236 -18.93 12.99 48.78
N ASP A 237 -19.17 14.11 49.48
CA ASP A 237 -18.58 14.34 50.81
C ASP A 237 -19.20 13.40 51.85
N VAL A 238 -18.37 12.82 52.73
CA VAL A 238 -18.77 11.76 53.67
C VAL A 238 -18.62 12.24 55.12
N THR A 239 -19.61 11.94 55.96
CA THR A 239 -19.47 11.97 57.42
C THR A 239 -19.65 10.56 57.98
N GLU A 240 -18.62 10.02 58.62
CA GLU A 240 -18.64 8.68 59.21
C GLU A 240 -19.42 8.66 60.54
N THR A 241 -19.91 7.48 60.93
CA THR A 241 -20.64 7.24 62.18
C THR A 241 -19.88 7.76 63.42
N GLY A 242 -18.54 7.66 63.41
CA GLY A 242 -17.67 8.16 64.48
C GLY A 242 -17.41 9.67 64.47
N GLY A 243 -18.00 10.41 63.53
CA GLY A 243 -17.86 11.87 63.42
C GLY A 243 -16.71 12.35 62.52
N ALA A 244 -15.96 11.44 61.89
CA ALA A 244 -14.95 11.83 60.90
C ALA A 244 -15.62 12.43 59.65
N MET A 245 -15.02 13.47 59.08
CA MET A 245 -15.50 14.15 57.87
C MET A 245 -14.47 14.02 56.75
N ILE A 246 -14.92 13.67 55.55
CA ILE A 246 -14.09 13.46 54.36
C ILE A 246 -14.71 14.29 53.24
N GLY A 247 -13.92 15.16 52.63
CA GLY A 247 -14.36 16.00 51.52
C GLY A 247 -13.18 16.72 50.86
N GLY A 248 -13.42 17.37 49.72
CA GLY A 248 -12.37 18.07 48.98
C GLY A 248 -12.63 18.16 47.48
N SER A 249 -11.56 18.38 46.69
CA SER A 249 -11.66 18.34 45.23
C SER A 249 -11.99 16.92 44.76
N LYS A 250 -12.82 16.82 43.70
CA LYS A 250 -13.26 15.54 43.14
C LYS A 250 -12.04 14.72 42.68
N ARG A 251 -11.66 13.70 43.45
CA ARG A 251 -10.74 12.67 42.97
C ARG A 251 -11.60 11.64 42.22
N LYS A 252 -11.38 11.47 40.91
CA LYS A 252 -12.08 10.44 40.14
C LYS A 252 -11.79 9.07 40.77
N MET A 253 -12.85 8.33 41.10
CA MET A 253 -12.75 6.97 41.62
C MET A 253 -12.17 6.06 40.53
N SER A 254 -11.34 5.09 40.92
CA SER A 254 -10.71 4.15 39.97
C SER A 254 -11.70 3.17 39.33
N VAL A 255 -12.87 2.98 39.95
CA VAL A 255 -13.93 2.07 39.53
C VAL A 255 -15.26 2.82 39.58
N SER A 256 -16.06 2.70 38.52
CA SER A 256 -17.42 3.23 38.44
C SER A 256 -18.45 2.09 38.39
N PHE A 257 -19.74 2.41 38.55
CA PHE A 257 -20.81 1.46 38.29
C PHE A 257 -20.74 0.90 36.86
N GLY A 258 -21.21 -0.33 36.68
CA GLY A 258 -21.05 -1.11 35.44
C GLY A 258 -19.71 -1.86 35.35
N GLY A 259 -18.96 -1.97 36.45
CA GLY A 259 -17.69 -2.70 36.52
C GLY A 259 -16.56 -2.13 35.65
N ARG A 260 -16.76 -0.95 35.03
CA ARG A 260 -15.79 -0.34 34.13
C ARG A 260 -14.67 0.30 34.95
N VAL A 261 -13.46 -0.10 34.62
CA VAL A 261 -12.25 0.49 35.19
C VAL A 261 -11.86 1.70 34.35
N GLN A 262 -11.47 2.79 35.02
CA GLN A 262 -11.06 4.01 34.34
C GLN A 262 -9.84 3.76 33.43
N GLY A 263 -9.99 4.02 32.12
CA GLY A 263 -8.96 3.76 31.10
C GLY A 263 -9.22 2.52 30.23
N ALA A 264 -10.17 1.65 30.61
CA ALA A 264 -10.50 0.45 29.83
C ALA A 264 -10.95 0.77 28.39
N ASN A 265 -11.85 1.75 28.22
CA ASN A 265 -12.32 2.16 26.89
C ASN A 265 -11.21 2.75 26.01
N GLU A 266 -10.25 3.45 26.61
CA GLU A 266 -9.10 4.03 25.89
C GLU A 266 -8.17 2.91 25.41
N VAL A 267 -7.88 1.93 26.27
CA VAL A 267 -7.10 0.74 25.92
C VAL A 267 -7.81 -0.09 24.85
N GLU A 268 -9.13 -0.27 24.93
CA GLU A 268 -9.94 -1.00 23.95
C GLU A 268 -9.91 -0.31 22.58
N SER A 269 -10.16 1.00 22.54
CA SER A 269 -10.10 1.81 21.32
C SER A 269 -8.71 1.77 20.67
N LEU A 270 -7.65 1.95 21.46
CA LEU A 270 -6.27 1.87 20.96
C LEU A 270 -5.91 0.45 20.48
N THR A 271 -6.44 -0.60 21.12
CA THR A 271 -6.23 -1.98 20.70
C THR A 271 -6.87 -2.24 19.34
N ALA A 272 -8.12 -1.81 19.15
CA ALA A 272 -8.82 -1.91 17.86
C ALA A 272 -8.10 -1.12 16.75
N GLU A 273 -7.60 0.07 17.05
CA GLU A 273 -6.84 0.87 16.07
C GLU A 273 -5.50 0.22 15.71
N VAL A 274 -4.80 -0.41 16.67
CA VAL A 274 -3.57 -1.18 16.39
C VAL A 274 -3.87 -2.35 15.47
N GLU A 275 -4.94 -3.12 15.70
CA GLU A 275 -5.34 -4.22 14.82
C GLU A 275 -5.66 -3.73 13.40
N ARG A 276 -6.40 -2.62 13.29
CA ARG A 276 -6.70 -1.99 12.00
C ARG A 276 -5.44 -1.58 11.25
N LEU A 277 -4.50 -0.93 11.93
CA LEU A 277 -3.22 -0.49 11.34
C LEU A 277 -2.33 -1.68 10.95
N ARG A 278 -2.34 -2.78 11.71
CA ARG A 278 -1.63 -4.01 11.34
C ARG A 278 -2.17 -4.62 10.04
N LEU A 279 -3.49 -4.78 9.94
CA LEU A 279 -4.13 -5.27 8.70
C LEU A 279 -3.80 -4.37 7.50
N MET A 280 -3.78 -3.06 7.71
CA MET A 280 -3.41 -2.10 6.67
C MET A 280 -1.92 -2.22 6.28
N SER A 281 -1.03 -2.39 7.26
CA SER A 281 0.41 -2.63 7.00
C SER A 281 0.62 -3.90 6.18
N ASP A 282 -0.03 -5.01 6.56
CA ASP A 282 0.04 -6.29 5.84
C ASP A 282 -0.46 -6.15 4.39
N THR A 283 -1.56 -5.42 4.18
CA THR A 283 -2.12 -5.18 2.84
C THR A 283 -1.18 -4.36 1.96
N VAL A 284 -0.63 -3.26 2.49
CA VAL A 284 0.29 -2.39 1.75
C VAL A 284 1.60 -3.11 1.45
N ASN A 285 2.14 -3.88 2.40
CA ASN A 285 3.34 -4.67 2.20
C ASN A 285 3.13 -5.80 1.17
N GLY A 286 1.94 -6.41 1.15
CA GLY A 286 1.55 -7.36 0.11
C GLY A 286 1.52 -6.71 -1.27
N ALA A 287 0.86 -5.56 -1.41
CA ALA A 287 0.82 -4.81 -2.66
C ALA A 287 2.22 -4.36 -3.13
N LEU A 288 3.10 -3.97 -2.20
CA LEU A 288 4.48 -3.60 -2.50
C LEU A 288 5.29 -4.79 -3.02
N ALA A 289 5.11 -5.98 -2.43
CA ALA A 289 5.76 -7.20 -2.90
C ALA A 289 5.30 -7.58 -4.32
N ASP A 290 4.01 -7.45 -4.60
CA ASP A 290 3.46 -7.69 -5.95
C ASP A 290 3.98 -6.67 -6.97
N ALA A 291 4.03 -5.38 -6.61
CA ALA A 291 4.58 -4.33 -7.47
C ALA A 291 6.05 -4.60 -7.83
N ARG A 292 6.86 -5.04 -6.86
CA ARG A 292 8.26 -5.44 -7.09
C ARG A 292 8.39 -6.65 -8.00
N LYS A 293 7.49 -7.62 -7.86
CA LYS A 293 7.44 -8.80 -8.74
C LYS A 293 7.10 -8.42 -10.18
N VAL A 294 6.13 -7.53 -10.38
CA VAL A 294 5.78 -7.00 -11.71
C VAL A 294 6.99 -6.26 -12.32
N GLN A 295 7.65 -5.42 -11.55
CA GLN A 295 8.84 -4.68 -12.01
C GLN A 295 9.97 -5.62 -12.46
N LEU A 296 10.23 -6.69 -11.70
CA LEU A 296 11.20 -7.74 -12.07
C LEU A 296 10.82 -8.44 -13.39
N GLN A 297 9.54 -8.78 -13.58
CA GLN A 297 9.05 -9.40 -14.81
C GLN A 297 9.18 -8.48 -16.02
N VAL A 298 8.86 -7.19 -15.88
CA VAL A 298 9.01 -6.21 -16.96
C VAL A 298 10.48 -6.01 -17.30
N ARG A 299 11.38 -5.93 -16.30
CA ARG A 299 12.83 -5.86 -16.53
C ARG A 299 13.36 -7.08 -17.26
N ALA A 300 12.92 -8.29 -16.88
CA ALA A 300 13.29 -9.51 -17.58
C ALA A 300 12.87 -9.47 -19.06
N LYS A 301 11.61 -9.09 -19.35
CA LYS A 301 11.14 -8.92 -20.73
C LYS A 301 11.94 -7.89 -21.53
N ILE A 302 12.31 -6.77 -20.91
CA ILE A 302 13.15 -5.74 -21.55
C ILE A 302 14.55 -6.30 -21.88
N ASN A 303 15.15 -7.06 -20.96
CA ASN A 303 16.44 -7.69 -21.19
C ASN A 303 16.36 -8.75 -22.29
N ASP A 304 15.34 -9.60 -22.31
CA ASP A 304 15.13 -10.60 -23.37
C ASP A 304 14.98 -9.95 -24.75
N LEU A 305 14.29 -8.80 -24.81
CA LEU A 305 14.18 -7.96 -26.02
C LEU A 305 15.48 -7.20 -26.35
N SER A 306 16.47 -7.18 -25.47
CA SER A 306 17.78 -6.55 -25.70
C SER A 306 18.87 -7.54 -26.06
N ASP A 307 18.83 -8.73 -25.51
CA ASP A 307 19.77 -9.82 -25.81
C ASP A 307 19.28 -10.73 -26.95
N GLY A 308 18.06 -10.52 -27.45
CA GLY A 308 17.52 -11.33 -28.54
C GLY A 308 18.37 -11.21 -29.79
N GLU A 309 18.87 -12.35 -30.29
CA GLU A 309 19.48 -12.53 -31.62
C GLU A 309 18.76 -11.78 -32.74
N HIS A 310 17.47 -11.50 -32.59
CA HIS A 310 16.67 -10.71 -33.52
C HIS A 310 17.18 -9.27 -33.67
N ALA A 311 17.60 -8.61 -32.59
CA ALA A 311 18.11 -7.23 -32.66
C ALA A 311 19.47 -7.18 -33.39
N THR A 312 20.35 -8.16 -33.15
CA THR A 312 21.62 -8.29 -33.87
C THR A 312 21.40 -8.68 -35.33
N LYS A 313 20.56 -9.69 -35.61
CA LYS A 313 20.18 -10.09 -36.98
C LYS A 313 19.54 -8.94 -37.77
N GLN A 314 18.72 -8.10 -37.13
CA GLN A 314 18.11 -6.94 -37.77
C GLN A 314 19.14 -5.83 -38.05
N GLN A 315 20.15 -5.65 -37.20
CA GLN A 315 21.25 -4.72 -37.47
C GLN A 315 22.19 -5.24 -38.58
N GLU A 316 22.54 -6.52 -38.56
CA GLU A 316 23.32 -7.19 -39.59
C GLU A 316 22.62 -7.09 -40.95
N TRP A 317 21.33 -7.45 -41.01
CA TRP A 317 20.50 -7.30 -42.20
C TRP A 317 20.47 -5.84 -42.72
N ARG A 318 20.29 -4.85 -41.85
CA ARG A 318 20.32 -3.43 -42.26
C ARG A 318 21.67 -3.02 -42.85
N ALA A 319 22.77 -3.54 -42.30
CA ALA A 319 24.11 -3.29 -42.82
C ALA A 319 24.32 -3.96 -44.19
N GLU A 320 23.89 -5.21 -44.33
CA GLU A 320 23.93 -5.96 -45.60
C GLU A 320 23.07 -5.30 -46.69
N LEU A 321 21.84 -4.88 -46.37
CA LEU A 321 20.95 -4.16 -47.28
C LEU A 321 21.59 -2.86 -47.78
N LYS A 322 22.23 -2.10 -46.87
CA LYS A 322 22.95 -0.88 -47.23
C LYS A 322 24.12 -1.17 -48.17
N GLN A 323 24.88 -2.23 -47.89
CA GLN A 323 26.00 -2.64 -48.73
C GLN A 323 25.51 -3.08 -50.12
N ALA A 324 24.52 -3.97 -50.20
CA ALA A 324 23.91 -4.43 -51.45
C ALA A 324 23.37 -3.26 -52.28
N ARG A 325 22.68 -2.29 -51.65
CA ARG A 325 22.21 -1.08 -52.32
C ARG A 325 23.35 -0.25 -52.91
N THR A 326 24.45 -0.09 -52.18
CA THR A 326 25.61 0.65 -52.70
C THR A 326 26.29 -0.09 -53.85
N THR A 327 26.35 -1.42 -53.80
CA THR A 327 26.88 -2.26 -54.89
C THR A 327 26.01 -2.17 -56.13
N HIS A 328 24.69 -2.32 -55.99
CA HIS A 328 23.75 -2.18 -57.10
C HIS A 328 23.86 -0.80 -57.79
N ASN A 329 23.90 0.29 -57.01
CA ASN A 329 24.09 1.64 -57.54
C ASN A 329 25.44 1.81 -58.26
N LYS A 330 26.52 1.19 -57.78
CA LYS A 330 27.82 1.21 -58.44
C LYS A 330 27.77 0.45 -59.77
N SER A 331 27.19 -0.75 -59.79
CA SER A 331 27.04 -1.54 -61.02
C SER A 331 26.21 -0.78 -62.07
N LEU A 332 25.10 -0.15 -61.67
CA LEU A 332 24.32 0.73 -62.55
C LEU A 332 25.14 1.89 -63.12
N GLY A 333 25.98 2.52 -62.28
CA GLY A 333 26.92 3.55 -62.73
C GLY A 333 27.91 3.03 -63.78
N THR A 334 28.46 1.83 -63.59
CA THR A 334 29.39 1.23 -64.56
C THR A 334 28.72 0.88 -65.89
N VAL A 335 27.48 0.39 -65.87
CA VAL A 335 26.70 0.13 -67.09
C VAL A 335 26.49 1.44 -67.86
N ALA A 336 26.02 2.50 -67.18
CA ALA A 336 25.79 3.80 -67.80
C ALA A 336 27.07 4.39 -68.41
N ASP A 337 28.23 4.21 -67.76
CA ASP A 337 29.51 4.68 -68.29
C ASP A 337 29.96 3.88 -69.52
N ILE A 338 29.74 2.56 -69.56
CA ILE A 338 30.04 1.72 -70.72
C ILE A 338 29.10 2.05 -71.88
N GLU A 339 27.81 2.26 -71.62
CA GLU A 339 26.82 2.67 -72.64
C GLU A 339 27.18 4.01 -73.27
N ARG A 340 27.59 5.00 -72.46
CA ARG A 340 28.08 6.30 -72.97
C ARG A 340 29.30 6.12 -73.87
N LYS A 341 30.26 5.27 -73.47
CA LYS A 341 31.45 4.95 -74.29
C LYS A 341 31.08 4.25 -75.59
N LEU A 342 30.12 3.33 -75.54
CA LEU A 342 29.64 2.61 -76.72
C LEU A 342 28.94 3.58 -77.69
N SER A 343 28.06 4.44 -77.19
CA SER A 343 27.35 5.45 -77.97
C SER A 343 28.31 6.45 -78.65
N THR A 344 29.34 6.91 -77.92
CA THR A 344 30.37 7.79 -78.49
C THR A 344 31.19 7.09 -79.57
N LEU A 345 31.58 5.83 -79.36
CA LEU A 345 32.28 5.04 -80.37
C LEU A 345 31.39 4.75 -81.60
N GLU A 346 30.10 4.48 -81.42
CA GLU A 346 29.15 4.26 -82.51
C GLU A 346 28.94 5.55 -83.32
N SER A 347 28.83 6.70 -82.66
CA SER A 347 28.78 8.01 -83.33
C SER A 347 30.06 8.27 -84.12
N GLN A 348 31.23 7.98 -83.55
CA GLN A 348 32.51 8.13 -84.24
C GLN A 348 32.61 7.20 -85.45
N ALA A 349 32.20 5.94 -85.31
CA ALA A 349 32.18 4.96 -86.41
C ALA A 349 31.22 5.39 -87.54
N SER A 350 30.05 5.94 -87.20
CA SER A 350 29.11 6.47 -88.18
C SER A 350 29.69 7.70 -88.92
N GLN A 351 30.35 8.60 -88.20
CA GLN A 351 31.02 9.76 -88.80
C GLN A 351 32.17 9.34 -89.74
N THR A 352 32.99 8.37 -89.35
CA THR A 352 34.08 7.87 -90.21
C THR A 352 33.57 7.12 -91.42
N LEU A 353 32.50 6.32 -91.29
CA LEU A 353 31.81 5.69 -92.43
C LEU A 353 31.27 6.73 -93.41
N THR A 354 30.64 7.79 -92.91
CA THR A 354 30.13 8.89 -93.75
C THR A 354 31.27 9.64 -94.43
N ALA A 355 32.39 9.86 -93.73
CA ALA A 355 33.59 10.47 -94.30
C ALA A 355 34.24 9.58 -95.37
N LEU A 356 34.25 8.25 -95.18
CA LEU A 356 34.73 7.28 -96.16
C LEU A 356 33.87 7.30 -97.43
N ASP A 357 32.54 7.27 -97.30
CA ASP A 357 31.59 7.33 -98.42
C ASP A 357 31.74 8.63 -99.22
N ASN A 358 31.88 9.77 -98.53
CA ASN A 358 32.18 11.06 -99.17
C ASN A 358 33.56 11.05 -99.85
N GLY A 359 34.56 10.43 -99.23
CA GLY A 359 35.90 10.27 -99.82
C GLY A 359 35.87 9.42 -101.10
N GLN A 360 35.09 8.33 -101.11
CA GLN A 360 34.89 7.48 -102.28
C GLN A 360 34.18 8.24 -103.41
N LYS A 361 33.10 8.97 -103.10
CA LYS A 361 32.41 9.83 -104.08
C LYS A 361 33.32 10.89 -104.67
N ASN A 362 34.15 11.55 -103.84
CA ASN A 362 35.12 12.54 -104.31
C ASN A 362 36.21 11.91 -105.19
N PHE A 363 36.65 10.69 -104.87
CA PHE A 363 37.60 9.94 -105.68
C PHE A 363 37.00 9.55 -107.04
N GLU A 364 35.77 9.03 -107.07
CA GLU A 364 35.04 8.72 -108.30
C GLU A 364 34.83 9.97 -109.16
N GLN A 365 34.46 11.10 -108.55
CA GLN A 365 34.33 12.37 -109.27
C GLN A 365 35.67 12.86 -109.82
N SER A 366 36.75 12.74 -109.05
CA SER A 366 38.09 13.15 -109.51
C SER A 366 38.61 12.26 -110.65
N GLU A 367 38.27 10.96 -110.65
CA GLU A 367 38.56 10.06 -111.77
C GLU A 367 37.76 10.43 -113.01
N LEU A 368 36.50 10.85 -112.85
CA LEU A 368 35.65 11.31 -113.95
C LEU A 368 36.11 12.67 -114.51
N ASP A 369 36.54 13.59 -113.64
CA ASP A 369 37.16 14.86 -114.01
C ASP A 369 38.51 14.64 -114.71
N ARG A 370 39.30 13.65 -114.28
CA ARG A 370 40.55 13.23 -114.95
C ARG A 370 40.25 12.68 -116.35
N ALA A 371 39.24 11.82 -116.48
CA ALA A 371 38.84 11.25 -117.76
C ALA A 371 38.33 12.33 -118.72
N THR A 372 37.49 13.27 -118.23
CA THR A 372 36.99 14.39 -119.03
C THR A 372 38.08 15.36 -119.45
N ALA A 373 39.01 15.71 -118.55
CA ALA A 373 40.20 16.51 -118.88
C ALA A 373 41.11 15.80 -119.90
N GLN A 374 41.24 14.46 -119.81
CA GLN A 374 41.98 13.67 -120.79
C GLN A 374 41.32 13.70 -122.17
N THR A 375 39.99 13.54 -122.26
CA THR A 375 39.26 13.73 -123.53
C THR A 375 39.31 15.17 -124.05
N ALA A 376 39.25 16.18 -123.17
CA ALA A 376 39.39 17.58 -123.57
C ALA A 376 40.80 17.90 -124.10
N LEU A 377 41.84 17.23 -123.58
CA LEU A 377 43.21 17.31 -124.11
C LEU A 377 43.31 16.65 -125.50
N GLU A 378 42.62 15.52 -125.69
CA GLU A 378 42.52 14.85 -126.99
C GLU A 378 41.75 15.68 -128.04
N ASP A 379 40.68 16.38 -127.64
CA ASP A 379 39.87 17.25 -128.50
C ASP A 379 40.51 18.62 -128.78
N ALA A 380 41.32 19.15 -127.85
CA ALA A 380 42.09 20.40 -128.04
C ALA A 380 43.38 20.20 -128.85
N SER A 381 43.67 18.97 -129.28
CA SER A 381 44.81 18.66 -130.14
C SER A 381 44.51 19.07 -131.59
N PRO A 382 45.25 20.03 -132.20
CA PRO A 382 44.99 20.47 -133.57
C PRO A 382 45.15 19.31 -134.57
N ALA A 383 44.22 19.18 -135.52
CA ALA A 383 44.13 18.11 -136.52
C ALA A 383 45.31 17.97 -137.52
N HIS A 384 46.47 18.55 -137.23
CA HIS A 384 47.66 18.52 -138.10
C HIS A 384 48.88 17.75 -137.56
N LEU A 385 48.78 17.05 -136.42
CA LEU A 385 49.83 16.13 -135.97
C LEU A 385 49.29 14.75 -135.55
N LYS A 386 48.22 14.30 -136.22
CA LYS A 386 47.74 12.90 -136.30
C LYS A 386 47.58 12.45 -137.76
N GLU A 387 48.62 12.70 -138.55
CA GLU A 387 49.22 11.71 -139.44
C GLU A 387 50.75 11.85 -139.34
N ARG A 388 51.31 11.25 -138.29
CA ARG A 388 52.56 10.48 -138.39
C ARG A 388 52.79 9.64 -137.15
#